data_AF-A0A7S4CM71-F1
#
_entry.id   AF-A0A7S4CM71-F1
#
_cell.length_a   1.000
_cell.length_b   1.000
_cell.length_c   1.000
_cell.angle_alpha   90.00
_cell.angle_beta   90.00
_cell.angle_gamma   90.00
#
_symmetry.space_group_name_H-M   'P 1'
#
loop_
_entity.id
_entity.type
_entity.pdbx_description
1 polymer ?
#
loop_
_entity_poly.entity_id
_entity_poly.type
_entity_poly.pdbx_seq_one_letter_code
_entity_poly.pdbx_strand_id
1 'polypeptide(L)'
;ADEEVMAQCLALHDDVMRHTLKDHGGFEVKTEGDAFMCTFAHAADATKFCAQIQHRLLSLRWPKTLFTQFCARVEDDCYGRVIWKGLRVRMGLHTGEPACVENP
;
A
#
# COMPACT_ATOMS: atom_id res chain seq x y z
N ALA A 1 -18.55 4.27 -3.10
CA ALA A 1 -18.15 5.27 -4.11
C ALA A 1 -18.60 4.76 -5.47
N ASP A 2 -18.61 5.63 -6.49
CA ASP A 2 -18.80 5.17 -7.87
C ASP A 2 -17.75 4.09 -8.19
N GLU A 3 -18.14 3.05 -8.90
CA GLU A 3 -17.28 1.90 -9.22
C GLU A 3 -16.02 2.36 -9.96
N GLU A 4 -16.19 3.34 -10.84
CA GLU A 4 -15.11 3.99 -11.59
C GLU A 4 -14.10 4.69 -10.67
N VAL A 5 -14.57 5.37 -9.62
CA VAL A 5 -13.70 6.06 -8.66
C VAL A 5 -12.86 5.05 -7.87
N MET A 6 -13.46 3.94 -7.46
CA MET A 6 -12.71 2.89 -6.76
C MET A 6 -11.67 2.24 -7.66
N ALA A 7 -12.00 1.95 -8.92
CA ALA A 7 -11.04 1.41 -9.89
C ALA A 7 -9.85 2.37 -10.10
N GLN A 8 -10.10 3.67 -10.24
CA GLN A 8 -9.04 4.68 -10.33
C GLN A 8 -8.17 4.73 -9.05
N CYS A 9 -8.78 4.63 -7.87
CA CYS A 9 -8.03 4.61 -6.61
C CYS A 9 -7.18 3.34 -6.47
N LEU A 10 -7.69 2.19 -6.87
CA LEU A 10 -6.94 0.93 -6.85
C LEU A 10 -5.77 0.97 -7.84
N ALA A 11 -5.94 1.54 -9.04
CA ALA A 11 -4.84 1.74 -9.97
C ALA A 11 -3.72 2.61 -9.37
N LEU A 12 -4.09 3.73 -8.72
CA LEU A 12 -3.13 4.59 -8.03
C LEU A 12 -2.43 3.90 -6.85
N HIS A 13 -3.17 3.08 -6.09
CA HIS A 13 -2.63 2.25 -5.03
C HIS A 13 -1.57 1.28 -5.57
N ASP A 14 -1.94 0.50 -6.60
CA ASP A 14 -1.08 -0.49 -7.24
C ASP A 14 0.19 0.12 -7.81
N ASP A 15 0.08 1.29 -8.43
CA ASP A 15 1.23 2.04 -8.93
C ASP A 15 2.18 2.41 -7.79
N VAL A 16 1.66 2.93 -6.67
CA VAL A 16 2.48 3.26 -5.49
C VAL A 16 3.13 2.01 -4.93
N MET A 17 2.40 0.89 -4.84
CA MET A 17 2.92 -0.40 -4.37
C MET A 17 4.09 -0.87 -5.25
N ARG A 18 3.90 -0.98 -6.56
CA ARG A 18 4.90 -1.52 -7.49
C ARG A 18 6.13 -0.62 -7.63
N HIS A 19 5.95 0.71 -7.69
CA HIS A 19 7.09 1.63 -7.76
C HIS A 19 7.93 1.58 -6.48
N THR A 20 7.29 1.61 -5.32
CA THR A 20 8.02 1.57 -4.04
C THR A 20 8.66 0.20 -3.83
N LEU A 21 8.03 -0.87 -4.30
CA LEU A 21 8.59 -2.22 -4.22
C LEU A 21 9.91 -2.30 -4.98
N LYS A 22 9.95 -1.73 -6.19
CA LYS A 22 11.17 -1.62 -7.00
C LYS A 22 12.24 -0.77 -6.32
N ASP A 23 11.87 0.36 -5.71
CA ASP A 23 12.80 1.25 -4.99
C ASP A 23 13.52 0.55 -3.82
N HIS A 24 12.86 -0.43 -3.18
CA HIS A 24 13.41 -1.21 -2.06
C HIS A 24 13.96 -2.59 -2.45
N GLY A 25 14.05 -2.90 -3.75
CA GLY A 25 14.54 -4.19 -4.23
C GLY A 25 13.69 -5.39 -3.81
N GLY A 26 12.40 -5.17 -3.55
CA GLY A 26 11.46 -6.25 -3.26
C GLY A 26 10.93 -6.91 -4.54
N PHE A 27 10.35 -8.10 -4.37
CA PHE A 27 9.74 -8.86 -5.45
C PHE A 27 8.27 -9.14 -5.16
N GLU A 28 7.41 -8.91 -6.15
CA GLU A 28 5.97 -9.21 -6.09
C GLU A 28 5.78 -10.71 -6.34
N VAL A 29 5.41 -11.46 -5.31
CA VAL A 29 5.18 -12.92 -5.41
C VAL A 29 3.84 -13.19 -6.07
N LYS A 30 2.79 -12.55 -5.55
CA LYS A 30 1.43 -12.63 -6.09
C LYS A 30 0.58 -11.48 -5.57
N THR A 31 -0.54 -11.28 -6.25
CA THR A 31 -1.59 -10.34 -5.87
C THR A 31 -2.92 -11.09 -5.82
N GLU A 32 -3.70 -10.87 -4.76
CA GLU A 32 -5.03 -11.45 -4.56
C GLU A 32 -6.01 -10.30 -4.25
N GLY A 33 -6.77 -9.87 -5.26
CA GLY A 33 -7.56 -8.65 -5.18
C GLY A 33 -6.65 -7.42 -5.08
N ASP A 34 -6.78 -6.65 -4.00
CA ASP A 34 -5.95 -5.49 -3.67
C ASP A 34 -4.78 -5.83 -2.71
N ALA A 35 -4.65 -7.09 -2.32
CA ALA A 35 -3.61 -7.54 -1.40
C ALA A 35 -2.34 -7.96 -2.17
N PHE A 36 -1.21 -7.36 -1.79
CA PHE A 36 0.12 -7.69 -2.33
C PHE A 36 0.86 -8.64 -1.39
N MET A 37 1.38 -9.73 -1.94
CA MET A 37 2.38 -10.56 -1.27
C MET A 37 3.75 -10.27 -1.86
N CYS A 38 4.64 -9.71 -1.04
CA CYS A 38 5.98 -9.31 -1.45
C CYS A 38 7.04 -10.05 -0.63
N THR A 39 8.20 -10.27 -1.24
CA THR A 39 9.40 -10.81 -0.56
C THR A 39 10.58 -9.87 -0.71
N PHE A 40 11.49 -9.92 0.26
CA PHE A 40 12.68 -9.07 0.33
C PHE A 40 13.86 -9.90 0.84
N ALA A 41 15.07 -9.57 0.39
CA ALA A 41 16.28 -10.23 0.86
C ALA A 41 16.57 -9.94 2.35
N HIS A 42 16.15 -8.77 2.84
CA HIS A 42 16.38 -8.34 4.22
C HIS A 42 15.11 -7.76 4.85
N ALA A 43 14.87 -8.09 6.12
CA ALA A 43 13.73 -7.60 6.89
C ALA A 43 13.70 -6.08 7.03
N ALA A 44 14.87 -5.44 7.03
CA ALA A 44 14.98 -3.98 7.10
C ALA A 44 14.40 -3.31 5.85
N ASP A 45 14.60 -3.89 4.67
CA ASP A 45 14.11 -3.32 3.41
C ASP A 45 12.60 -3.48 3.29
N ALA A 46 12.06 -4.62 3.72
CA ALA A 46 10.61 -4.80 3.86
C ALA A 46 9.98 -3.76 4.81
N THR A 47 10.64 -3.48 5.95
CA THR A 47 10.17 -2.49 6.91
C THR A 47 10.18 -1.07 6.32
N LYS A 48 11.26 -0.68 5.63
CA LYS A 48 11.37 0.61 4.95
C LYS A 48 10.34 0.75 3.84
N PHE A 49 10.12 -0.30 3.07
CA PHE A 49 9.06 -0.38 2.05
C PHE A 49 7.70 -0.05 2.66
N CYS A 50 7.30 -0.73 3.74
CA CYS A 50 6.02 -0.50 4.41
C CYS A 50 5.88 0.96 4.89
N ALA A 51 6.91 1.49 5.56
CA ALA A 51 6.90 2.89 6.01
C ALA A 51 6.76 3.87 4.85
N GLN A 52 7.49 3.66 3.74
CA GLN A 52 7.42 4.53 2.58
C GLN A 52 6.07 4.46 1.86
N ILE A 53 5.43 3.29 1.79
CA ILE A 53 4.06 3.19 1.26
C ILE A 53 3.10 4.04 2.08
N GLN A 54 3.12 3.94 3.42
CA GLN A 54 2.24 4.75 4.27
C GLN A 54 2.42 6.25 4.00
N HIS A 55 3.67 6.72 3.89
CA HIS A 55 3.95 8.12 3.56
C HIS A 55 3.49 8.53 2.15
N ARG A 56 3.69 7.65 1.14
CA ARG A 56 3.29 7.92 -0.25
C ARG A 56 1.78 7.96 -0.40
N LEU A 57 1.04 7.04 0.22
CA LEU A 57 -0.44 7.03 0.20
C LEU A 57 -1.02 8.29 0.85
N LEU A 58 -0.43 8.74 1.97
CA LEU A 58 -0.82 9.99 2.63
C LEU A 58 -0.57 11.22 1.75
N SER A 59 0.47 11.19 0.92
CA SER A 59 0.84 12.30 0.03
C SER A 59 0.14 12.24 -1.34
N LEU A 60 -0.47 11.12 -1.68
CA LEU A 60 -1.04 10.86 -3.00
C LEU A 60 -2.19 11.82 -3.31
N ARG A 61 -2.35 12.13 -4.60
CA ARG A 61 -3.44 12.93 -5.13
C ARG A 61 -4.63 12.03 -5.47
N TRP A 62 -5.34 11.62 -4.43
CA TRP A 62 -6.57 10.84 -4.59
C TRP A 62 -7.67 11.64 -5.32
N PRO A 63 -8.56 10.97 -6.08
CA PRO A 63 -9.78 11.59 -6.60
C PRO A 63 -10.58 12.25 -5.48
N LYS A 64 -11.03 13.49 -5.68
CA LYS A 64 -11.76 14.26 -4.65
C LYS A 64 -13.05 13.56 -4.19
N THR A 65 -13.68 12.82 -5.09
CA THR A 65 -14.88 12.01 -4.83
C THR A 65 -14.63 10.89 -3.83
N LEU A 66 -13.39 10.40 -3.68
CA LEU A 66 -13.02 9.41 -2.66
C LEU A 66 -13.29 9.95 -1.24
N PHE A 67 -13.04 11.24 -1.01
CA PHE A 67 -13.20 11.86 0.31
C PHE A 67 -14.65 11.98 0.77
N THR A 68 -15.62 11.68 -0.10
CA THR A 68 -17.04 11.53 0.30
C THR A 68 -17.26 10.29 1.18
N GLN A 69 -16.37 9.30 1.10
CA GLN A 69 -16.42 8.09 1.91
C GLN A 69 -15.82 8.37 3.29
N PHE A 70 -16.58 8.08 4.34
CA PHE A 70 -16.14 8.31 5.72
C PHE A 70 -14.79 7.65 6.04
N CYS A 71 -14.56 6.44 5.54
CA CYS A 71 -13.33 5.68 5.77
C CYS A 71 -12.08 6.23 5.04
N ALA A 72 -12.25 7.12 4.06
CA ALA A 72 -11.17 7.65 3.22
C ALA A 72 -10.95 9.16 3.36
N ARG A 73 -11.71 9.81 4.26
CA ARG A 73 -11.61 11.26 4.52
C ARG A 73 -10.22 11.68 4.99
N VAL A 74 -9.94 12.97 4.81
CA VAL A 74 -8.76 13.60 5.40
C VAL A 74 -9.00 13.77 6.90
N GLU A 75 -8.05 13.31 7.72
CA GLU A 75 -8.06 13.52 9.17
C GLU A 75 -6.73 14.12 9.60
N ASP A 76 -6.79 15.10 10.50
CA ASP A 76 -5.63 15.80 11.05
C ASP A 76 -5.45 15.50 12.54
N ASP A 77 -4.23 15.63 13.05
CA ASP A 77 -3.94 15.62 14.48
C ASP A 77 -4.21 17.00 15.14
N CYS A 78 -3.99 17.09 16.45
CA CYS A 78 -4.16 18.33 17.21
C CYS A 78 -3.17 19.46 16.82
N TYR A 79 -2.16 19.16 16.00
CA TYR A 79 -1.20 20.12 15.46
C TYR A 79 -1.50 20.49 14.00
N GLY A 80 -2.61 20.01 13.43
CA GLY A 80 -3.01 20.25 12.05
C GLY A 80 -2.20 19.46 11.01
N ARG A 81 -1.55 18.37 11.42
CA ARG A 81 -0.84 17.47 10.50
C ARG A 81 -1.79 16.38 10.02
N VAL A 82 -1.84 16.19 8.70
CA VAL A 82 -2.63 15.12 8.08
C VAL A 82 -2.11 13.75 8.57
N ILE A 83 -2.98 12.96 9.18
CA ILE A 83 -2.69 11.60 9.67
C ILE A 83 -3.42 10.51 8.87
N TRP A 84 -4.52 10.86 8.19
CA TRP A 84 -5.22 9.97 7.26
C TRP A 84 -5.64 10.73 6.00
N LYS A 85 -5.53 10.08 4.84
CA LYS A 85 -6.01 10.59 3.56
C LYS A 85 -6.10 9.48 2.52
N GLY A 86 -7.30 9.19 2.04
CA GLY A 86 -7.55 8.19 0.99
C GLY A 86 -7.59 6.75 1.51
N LEU A 87 -7.18 5.80 0.66
CA LEU A 87 -7.22 4.36 0.99
C LEU A 87 -6.27 4.03 2.15
N ARG A 88 -6.73 3.20 3.09
CA ARG A 88 -5.96 2.78 4.27
C ARG A 88 -5.48 1.34 4.08
N VAL A 89 -4.16 1.15 4.04
CA VAL A 89 -3.54 -0.16 3.80
C VAL A 89 -2.99 -0.73 5.10
N ARG A 90 -3.36 -1.98 5.40
CA ARG A 90 -2.79 -2.75 6.52
C ARG A 90 -1.60 -3.56 6.01
N MET A 91 -0.54 -3.65 6.81
CA MET A 91 0.69 -4.33 6.44
C MET A 91 1.11 -5.28 7.57
N GLY A 92 1.49 -6.49 7.20
CA GLY A 92 2.08 -7.47 8.09
C GLY A 92 3.44 -7.91 7.56
N LEU A 93 4.41 -8.06 8.46
CA LEU A 93 5.74 -8.54 8.13
C LEU A 93 6.07 -9.74 8.98
N HIS A 94 6.75 -10.71 8.38
CA HIS A 94 7.29 -11.87 9.05
C HIS A 94 8.61 -12.26 8.38
N THR A 95 9.49 -12.90 9.14
CA THR A 95 10.78 -13.41 8.66
C THR A 95 10.88 -14.89 8.96
N GLY A 96 11.25 -15.69 7.97
CA GLY A 96 11.44 -17.12 8.12
C GLY A 96 11.97 -17.71 6.82
N GLU A 97 12.24 -19.01 6.83
CA GLU A 97 12.65 -19.73 5.64
C GLU A 97 11.42 -20.20 4.87
N PRO A 98 11.23 -19.79 3.60
CA PRO A 98 10.11 -20.25 2.80
C PRO A 98 10.33 -21.70 2.35
N ALA A 99 9.29 -22.53 2.42
CA ALA A 99 9.30 -23.83 1.76
C ALA A 99 9.05 -23.62 0.25
N CYS A 100 10.11 -23.73 -0.56
CA CYS A 100 10.01 -23.68 -2.02
C CYS A 100 9.83 -25.10 -2.56
N VAL A 101 8.58 -25.48 -2.83
CA VAL A 101 8.23 -26.77 -3.44
C VAL A 101 7.61 -26.49 -4.80
N GLU A 102 8.13 -27.09 -5.88
CA GLU A 102 7.47 -27.05 -7.18
C GLU A 102 6.13 -27.79 -7.10
N ASN A 103 5.06 -27.17 -7.60
CA ASN A 103 3.75 -27.81 -7.63
C ASN A 103 3.79 -28.95 -8.67
N PRO A 104 3.52 -30.21 -8.29
CA PRO A 104 3.62 -31.37 -9.19
C PRO A 104 2.66 -31.31 -10.38
#